data_AF-A0A9Q0JQB9-F1
#
_entry.id   AF-A0A9Q0JQB9-F1
#
_cell.length_a   1.000
_cell.length_b   1.000
_cell.length_c   1.000
_cell.angle_alpha   90.00
_cell.angle_beta   90.00
_cell.angle_gamma   90.00
#
_symmetry.space_group_name_H-M   'P 1'
#
loop_
_entity.id
_entity.type
_entity.pdbx_description
1 polymer ?
#
loop_
_entity_poly.entity_id
_entity_poly.type
_entity_poly.pdbx_seq_one_letter_code
_entity_poly.pdbx_strand_id
1 'polypeptide(L)'
;MRTTTTTTARNLCLLSIVLILLPYLANGGDPIMGMGMKSMYKWRPFCHMFRVHVIDGMSSNAQPLLLHCWSRDQDLGNHTLYIGGDFNFRFGVRVVPPFTHFTCDMRWAQKHQTVTVFNRIQVEDWCCNSGQCYWRAQDDGIYYSNDNSAYKKIYVWS
;
A
#
# COMPACT_ATOMS: atom_id res chain seq x y z
N MET A 1 -56.91 -29.85 49.14
CA MET A 1 -55.87 -29.00 49.76
C MET A 1 -55.87 -27.66 49.06
N ARG A 2 -56.02 -26.57 49.82
CA ARG A 2 -56.16 -25.19 49.32
C ARG A 2 -54.84 -24.66 48.78
N THR A 3 -54.94 -23.99 47.64
CA THR A 3 -53.89 -23.19 46.98
C THR A 3 -54.10 -21.72 47.31
N THR A 4 -53.09 -21.04 47.89
CA THR A 4 -52.77 -19.58 47.92
C THR A 4 -51.85 -19.36 49.13
N THR A 5 -50.81 -18.52 49.18
CA THR A 5 -50.33 -17.29 48.52
C THR A 5 -48.80 -17.21 48.84
N THR A 6 -47.88 -16.51 48.16
CA THR A 6 -47.67 -15.04 48.20
C THR A 6 -46.36 -14.79 47.39
N THR A 7 -46.42 -14.18 46.20
CA THR A 7 -46.03 -12.79 45.85
C THR A 7 -44.55 -12.39 46.01
N THR A 8 -44.03 -11.83 44.91
CA THR A 8 -42.98 -10.78 44.79
C THR A 8 -41.50 -11.14 44.88
N ALA A 9 -40.85 -11.15 43.72
CA ALA A 9 -39.60 -10.43 43.46
C ALA A 9 -39.54 -10.11 41.95
N ARG A 10 -40.21 -9.03 41.54
CA ARG A 10 -39.57 -7.76 41.13
C ARG A 10 -38.53 -7.94 40.00
N ASN A 11 -39.05 -7.79 38.77
CA ASN A 11 -38.48 -7.04 37.65
C ASN A 11 -37.27 -6.15 38.00
N LEU A 12 -36.04 -6.68 37.92
CA LEU A 12 -34.83 -5.88 38.07
C LEU A 12 -33.65 -6.34 37.20
N CYS A 13 -33.87 -7.13 36.15
CA CYS A 13 -32.77 -7.61 35.28
C CYS A 13 -32.84 -7.14 33.81
N LEU A 14 -33.74 -6.22 33.47
CA LEU A 14 -33.86 -5.70 32.09
C LEU A 14 -33.32 -4.28 31.89
N LEU A 15 -32.98 -3.56 32.97
CA LEU A 15 -32.41 -2.20 32.88
C LEU A 15 -30.87 -2.18 32.90
N SER A 16 -30.21 -3.29 33.20
CA SER A 16 -28.74 -3.41 33.16
C SER A 16 -28.18 -3.71 31.77
N ILE A 17 -29.01 -4.13 30.80
CA ILE A 17 -28.55 -4.46 29.44
C ILE A 17 -28.49 -3.22 28.53
N VAL A 18 -29.28 -2.18 28.82
CA VAL A 18 -29.39 -0.99 27.95
C VAL A 18 -28.22 -0.01 28.10
N LEU A 19 -27.48 -0.04 29.21
CA LEU A 19 -26.29 0.82 29.41
C LEU A 19 -25.00 0.28 28.78
N ILE A 20 -24.97 -0.98 28.31
CA ILE A 20 -23.77 -1.57 27.67
C ILE A 20 -23.77 -1.29 26.15
N LEU A 21 -24.90 -0.89 25.56
CA LEU A 21 -25.01 -0.58 24.13
C LEU A 21 -24.78 0.92 23.80
N LEU A 22 -24.69 1.78 24.81
CA LEU A 22 -24.50 3.23 24.61
C LEU A 22 -23.09 3.72 24.26
N PRO A 23 -21.99 2.94 24.29
CA PRO A 23 -20.74 3.37 23.64
C PRO A 23 -20.69 2.99 22.15
N TYR A 24 -21.57 2.10 21.66
CA TYR A 24 -21.44 1.50 20.32
C TYR A 24 -21.88 2.39 19.16
N LEU A 25 -22.49 3.54 19.43
CA LEU A 25 -22.90 4.48 18.38
C LEU A 25 -22.09 5.77 18.33
N ALA A 26 -21.09 5.94 19.22
CA ALA A 26 -20.35 7.19 19.30
C ALA A 26 -18.83 7.06 19.08
N ASN A 27 -18.27 5.85 19.02
CA ASN A 27 -16.84 5.69 18.81
C ASN A 27 -16.58 4.64 17.74
N GLY A 28 -16.01 5.07 16.61
CA GLY A 28 -15.29 4.20 15.68
C GLY A 28 -14.02 3.68 16.35
N GLY A 29 -14.19 2.84 17.38
CA GLY A 29 -13.11 2.26 18.16
C GLY A 29 -12.45 1.13 17.40
N ASP A 30 -11.15 1.27 17.17
CA ASP A 30 -10.29 0.14 16.81
C ASP A 30 -10.39 -0.94 17.91
N PRO A 31 -10.53 -2.24 17.56
CA PRO A 31 -10.53 -3.28 18.56
C PRO A 31 -9.13 -3.40 19.18
N ILE A 32 -9.12 -3.34 20.50
CA ILE A 32 -7.96 -3.51 21.38
C ILE A 32 -7.49 -4.98 21.28
N MET A 33 -6.47 -5.25 20.48
CA MET A 33 -5.69 -6.49 20.53
C MET A 33 -4.21 -6.15 20.70
N GLY A 34 -3.83 -5.87 21.95
CA GLY A 34 -2.45 -5.70 22.35
C GLY A 34 -1.79 -7.06 22.59
N MET A 35 -1.04 -7.56 21.60
CA MET A 35 0.25 -8.25 21.75
C MET A 35 0.77 -8.66 20.35
N GLY A 36 1.77 -7.92 19.85
CA GLY A 36 2.87 -8.51 19.08
C GLY A 36 2.61 -9.11 17.68
N MET A 37 1.88 -8.45 16.78
CA MET A 37 2.08 -8.62 15.33
C MET A 37 1.96 -7.26 14.64
N LYS A 38 3.08 -6.54 14.50
CA LYS A 38 3.12 -5.34 13.66
C LYS A 38 2.94 -5.79 12.20
N SER A 39 1.95 -5.22 11.52
CA SER A 39 2.02 -4.92 10.08
C SER A 39 1.71 -6.03 9.04
N MET A 40 0.67 -6.86 9.19
CA MET A 40 0.27 -7.75 8.06
C MET A 40 -1.21 -7.82 7.66
N TYR A 41 -2.14 -7.13 8.33
CA TYR A 41 -3.53 -7.02 7.86
C TYR A 41 -4.14 -5.65 8.14
N LYS A 42 -3.51 -4.58 7.63
CA LYS A 42 -4.18 -3.29 7.51
C LYS A 42 -5.23 -3.46 6.41
N TRP A 43 -6.50 -3.61 6.78
CA TRP A 43 -7.60 -3.68 5.82
C TRP A 43 -7.78 -2.31 5.18
N ARG A 44 -7.43 -2.18 3.90
CA ARG A 44 -7.56 -0.95 3.13
C ARG A 44 -8.56 -1.16 2.01
N PRO A 45 -9.87 -0.97 2.28
CA PRO A 45 -10.93 -1.33 1.34
C PRO A 45 -10.78 -0.63 -0.03
N PHE A 46 -10.13 0.53 -0.06
CA PHE A 46 -9.98 1.33 -1.27
C PHE A 46 -8.65 1.10 -2.02
N CYS A 47 -7.70 0.35 -1.45
CA CYS A 47 -6.32 0.26 -1.98
C CYS A 47 -6.01 -1.12 -2.50
N HIS A 48 -6.74 -1.51 -3.54
CA HIS A 48 -6.70 -2.85 -4.14
C HIS A 48 -6.11 -2.86 -5.55
N MET A 49 -5.94 -1.70 -6.18
CA MET A 49 -5.48 -1.59 -7.56
C MET A 49 -4.46 -0.46 -7.67
N PHE A 50 -3.31 -0.75 -8.29
CA PHE A 50 -2.23 0.20 -8.45
C PHE A 50 -1.74 0.23 -9.89
N ARG A 51 -1.21 1.38 -10.28
CA ARG A 51 -0.41 1.56 -11.49
C ARG A 51 0.95 2.13 -11.09
N VAL A 52 2.00 1.43 -11.51
CA VAL A 52 3.38 1.88 -11.35
C VAL A 52 3.82 2.52 -12.65
N HIS A 53 4.47 3.66 -12.54
CA HIS A 53 5.11 4.40 -13.62
C HIS A 53 6.62 4.46 -13.35
N VAL A 54 7.42 4.14 -14.35
CA VAL A 54 8.88 4.30 -14.34
C VAL A 54 9.22 5.23 -15.49
N ILE A 55 9.63 6.45 -15.14
CA ILE A 55 9.77 7.57 -16.06
C ILE A 55 11.25 7.93 -16.20
N ASP A 56 11.69 8.09 -17.44
CA ASP A 56 12.97 8.73 -17.75
C ASP A 56 12.84 10.25 -17.65
N GLY A 57 13.45 10.82 -16.61
CA GLY A 57 13.54 12.27 -16.38
C GLY A 57 14.96 12.82 -16.55
N MET A 58 15.82 12.16 -17.32
CA MET A 58 17.19 12.60 -17.57
C MET A 58 17.23 13.93 -18.33
N SER A 59 18.35 14.64 -18.22
CA SER A 59 18.58 15.88 -18.99
C SER A 59 19.02 15.64 -20.44
N SER A 60 19.48 14.43 -20.77
CA SER A 60 19.97 14.08 -22.10
C SER A 60 19.63 12.65 -22.54
N ASN A 61 19.38 12.48 -23.85
CA ASN A 61 19.15 11.19 -24.51
C ASN A 61 20.43 10.50 -24.99
N ALA A 62 21.62 11.03 -24.66
CA ALA A 62 22.88 10.45 -25.09
C ALA A 62 23.03 8.98 -24.63
N GLN A 63 22.47 8.65 -23.46
CA GLN A 63 22.41 7.30 -22.91
C GLN A 63 20.99 7.06 -22.41
N PRO A 64 20.22 6.13 -23.00
CA PRO A 64 18.85 5.88 -22.59
C PRO A 64 18.81 5.18 -21.22
N LEU A 65 17.67 5.29 -20.53
CA LEU A 65 17.40 4.51 -19.33
C LEU A 65 16.98 3.10 -19.74
N LEU A 66 17.79 2.10 -19.38
CA LEU A 66 17.45 0.69 -19.56
C LEU A 66 16.79 0.19 -18.29
N LEU A 67 15.65 -0.48 -18.42
CA LEU A 67 14.93 -1.05 -17.29
C LEU A 67 14.59 -2.52 -17.51
N HIS A 68 14.73 -3.31 -16.45
CA HIS A 68 14.20 -4.66 -16.39
C HIS A 68 13.32 -4.74 -15.15
N CYS A 69 12.03 -5.03 -15.30
CA CYS A 69 11.10 -5.08 -14.19
C CYS A 69 10.49 -6.45 -14.05
N TRP A 70 10.32 -6.93 -12.82
CA TRP A 70 9.73 -8.23 -12.55
C TRP A 70 9.05 -8.24 -11.18
N SER A 71 8.17 -9.22 -11.03
CA SER A 71 7.65 -9.68 -9.75
C SER A 71 8.12 -11.11 -9.50
N ARG A 72 7.67 -11.72 -8.40
CA ARG A 72 7.92 -13.14 -8.15
C ARG A 72 7.36 -14.05 -9.26
N ASP A 73 6.17 -13.73 -9.76
CA ASP A 73 5.40 -14.63 -10.62
C ASP A 73 5.44 -14.22 -12.10
N GLN A 74 5.88 -12.99 -12.39
CA GLN A 74 5.79 -12.39 -13.71
C GLN A 74 7.00 -11.51 -13.98
N ASP A 75 7.72 -11.83 -15.05
CA ASP A 75 8.70 -10.95 -15.67
C ASP A 75 7.96 -9.97 -16.61
N LEU A 76 8.22 -8.66 -16.43
CA LEU A 76 7.64 -7.61 -17.27
C LEU A 76 8.58 -7.22 -18.43
N GLY A 77 9.75 -7.84 -18.51
CA GLY A 77 10.69 -7.72 -19.62
C GLY A 77 11.66 -6.56 -19.49
N ASN A 78 12.46 -6.40 -20.55
CA ASN A 78 13.41 -5.31 -20.71
C ASN A 78 12.79 -4.19 -21.54
N HIS A 79 13.02 -2.94 -21.15
CA HIS A 79 12.58 -1.76 -21.90
C HIS A 79 13.70 -0.73 -21.96
N THR A 80 13.69 0.07 -23.03
CA THR A 80 14.60 1.18 -23.25
C THR A 80 13.76 2.44 -23.29
N LEU A 81 14.00 3.36 -22.36
CA LEU A 81 13.32 4.65 -22.31
C LEU A 81 14.28 5.76 -22.73
N TYR A 82 13.71 6.71 -23.46
CA TYR A 82 14.30 8.01 -23.76
C TYR A 82 13.58 9.05 -22.90
N ILE A 83 14.13 10.26 -22.79
CA ILE A 83 13.58 11.36 -21.99
C ILE A 83 12.06 11.49 -22.19
N GLY A 84 11.34 11.52 -21.08
CA GLY A 84 9.87 11.60 -21.04
C GLY A 84 9.16 10.27 -21.27
N GLY A 85 9.88 9.21 -21.63
CA GLY A 85 9.36 7.86 -21.74
C GLY A 85 8.84 7.34 -20.40
N ASP A 86 7.71 6.65 -20.43
CA ASP A 86 7.01 6.14 -19.26
C ASP A 86 6.66 4.67 -19.46
N PHE A 87 7.45 3.79 -18.86
CA PHE A 87 7.07 2.39 -18.74
C PHE A 87 6.10 2.25 -17.55
N ASN A 88 4.89 1.77 -17.83
CA ASN A 88 3.89 1.60 -16.79
C ASN A 88 3.10 0.30 -16.92
N PHE A 89 2.66 -0.20 -15.77
CA PHE A 89 1.85 -1.41 -15.67
C PHE A 89 0.89 -1.32 -14.50
N ARG A 90 -0.26 -2.01 -14.63
CA ARG A 90 -1.35 -2.01 -13.65
C ARG A 90 -1.55 -3.40 -13.07
N PHE A 91 -1.82 -3.48 -11.78
CA PHE A 91 -2.05 -4.75 -11.10
C PHE A 91 -2.98 -4.59 -9.88
N GLY A 92 -3.61 -5.70 -9.49
CA GLY A 92 -4.34 -5.82 -8.23
C GLY A 92 -3.45 -6.37 -7.10
N VAL A 93 -3.66 -5.90 -5.87
CA VAL A 93 -2.92 -6.42 -4.71
C VAL A 93 -3.47 -7.76 -4.29
N ARG A 94 -2.59 -8.74 -4.12
CA ARG A 94 -2.94 -10.02 -3.50
C ARG A 94 -3.03 -9.84 -1.98
N VAL A 95 -4.20 -10.11 -1.43
CA VAL A 95 -4.46 -10.04 0.02
C VAL A 95 -3.97 -11.27 0.79
N VAL A 96 -3.65 -12.36 0.07
CA VAL A 96 -3.07 -13.59 0.62
C VAL A 96 -1.60 -13.74 0.23
N PRO A 97 -0.74 -14.30 1.10
CA PRO A 97 0.64 -14.61 0.75
C PRO A 97 0.75 -15.60 -0.43
N PRO A 98 1.78 -15.46 -1.29
CA PRO A 98 2.80 -14.40 -1.28
C PRO A 98 2.23 -13.06 -1.75
N PHE A 99 2.63 -11.99 -1.05
CA PHE A 99 2.15 -10.64 -1.38
C PHE A 99 2.77 -10.12 -2.67
N THR A 100 2.03 -9.23 -3.33
CA THR A 100 2.49 -8.53 -4.52
C THR A 100 3.75 -7.73 -4.22
N HIS A 101 4.81 -7.98 -4.99
CA HIS A 101 6.09 -7.30 -4.90
C HIS A 101 6.65 -7.14 -6.31
N PHE A 102 7.01 -5.90 -6.67
CA PHE A 102 7.61 -5.57 -7.95
C PHE A 102 8.94 -4.86 -7.73
N THR A 103 9.94 -5.29 -8.49
CA THR A 103 11.29 -4.75 -8.51
C THR A 103 11.63 -4.34 -9.93
N CYS A 104 12.36 -3.24 -10.07
CA CYS A 104 12.95 -2.82 -11.33
C CYS A 104 14.46 -2.60 -11.15
N ASP A 105 15.23 -3.20 -12.04
CA ASP A 105 16.63 -2.89 -12.27
C ASP A 105 16.70 -1.71 -13.25
N MET A 106 17.30 -0.60 -12.84
CA MET A 106 17.42 0.60 -13.64
C MET A 106 18.90 0.86 -13.94
N ARG A 107 19.23 1.00 -15.21
CA ARG A 107 20.60 1.24 -15.68
C ARG A 107 20.65 2.47 -16.56
N TRP A 108 21.63 3.31 -16.27
CA TRP A 108 21.88 4.49 -17.07
C TRP A 108 23.38 4.74 -17.09
N ALA A 109 23.98 4.73 -18.29
CA ALA A 109 25.43 4.78 -18.42
C ALA A 109 26.13 3.67 -17.63
N GLN A 110 27.06 4.05 -16.75
CA GLN A 110 27.74 3.16 -15.81
C GLN A 110 27.02 3.06 -14.45
N LYS A 111 25.91 3.79 -14.27
CA LYS A 111 25.13 3.80 -13.04
C LYS A 111 24.10 2.69 -13.06
N HIS A 112 23.87 2.12 -11.88
CA HIS A 112 22.95 1.01 -11.69
C HIS A 112 22.17 1.21 -10.39
N GLN A 113 20.89 0.85 -10.39
CA GLN A 113 20.12 0.81 -9.16
C GLN A 113 18.97 -0.20 -9.27
N THR A 114 18.87 -1.10 -8.29
CA THR A 114 17.68 -1.93 -8.09
C THR A 114 16.70 -1.20 -7.17
N VAL A 115 15.45 -1.07 -7.61
CA VAL A 115 14.38 -0.33 -6.94
C VAL A 115 13.19 -1.24 -6.69
N THR A 116 12.73 -1.31 -5.45
CA THR A 116 11.41 -1.89 -5.13
C THR A 116 10.33 -0.89 -5.51
N VAL A 117 9.80 -1.02 -6.72
CA VAL A 117 8.81 -0.09 -7.26
C VAL A 117 7.41 -0.29 -6.66
N PHE A 118 7.15 -1.46 -6.08
CA PHE A 118 5.96 -1.71 -5.25
C PHE A 118 6.19 -2.83 -4.23
N ASN A 119 5.77 -2.61 -2.99
CA ASN A 119 5.63 -3.65 -1.97
C ASN A 119 4.41 -3.34 -1.07
N ARG A 120 3.89 -4.39 -0.41
CA ARG A 120 2.73 -4.28 0.48
C ARG A 120 3.03 -3.52 1.80
N ILE A 121 4.30 -3.47 2.21
CA ILE A 121 4.69 -2.98 3.54
C ILE A 121 4.86 -1.45 3.56
N GLN A 122 5.37 -0.88 2.48
CA GLN A 122 5.86 0.49 2.44
C GLN A 122 5.25 1.26 1.27
N VAL A 123 5.43 0.78 0.03
CA VAL A 123 5.04 1.54 -1.17
C VAL A 123 3.53 1.59 -1.34
N GLU A 124 2.81 0.53 -0.96
CA GLU A 124 1.34 0.54 -0.92
C GLU A 124 0.81 1.72 -0.09
N ASP A 125 1.41 2.01 1.06
CA ASP A 125 1.03 3.13 1.92
C ASP A 125 1.21 4.49 1.26
N TRP A 126 2.22 4.64 0.42
CA TRP A 126 2.51 5.90 -0.27
C TRP A 126 1.55 6.16 -1.44
N CYS A 127 1.20 5.11 -2.18
CA CYS A 127 0.37 5.23 -3.39
C CYS A 127 -1.13 5.09 -3.13
N CYS A 128 -1.56 4.58 -1.97
CA CYS A 128 -2.95 4.19 -1.70
C CYS A 128 -3.97 5.29 -1.99
N ASN A 129 -3.64 6.57 -1.76
CA ASN A 129 -4.57 7.67 -1.99
C ASN A 129 -4.93 7.86 -3.48
N SER A 130 -3.97 7.67 -4.39
CA SER A 130 -4.17 7.88 -5.84
C SER A 130 -4.25 6.58 -6.64
N GLY A 131 -3.79 5.46 -6.06
CA GLY A 131 -3.49 4.23 -6.79
C GLY A 131 -2.32 4.39 -7.77
N GLN A 132 -1.60 5.51 -7.76
CA GLN A 132 -0.49 5.79 -8.67
C GLN A 132 0.83 5.81 -7.91
N CYS A 133 1.82 5.10 -8.43
CA CYS A 133 3.18 5.10 -7.92
C CYS A 133 4.12 5.60 -9.02
N TYR A 134 4.60 6.84 -8.90
CA TYR A 134 5.52 7.42 -9.89
C TYR A 134 6.95 7.29 -9.41
N TRP A 135 7.75 6.58 -10.19
CA TRP A 135 9.20 6.54 -10.06
C TRP A 135 9.81 7.29 -11.22
N ARG A 136 10.67 8.26 -10.93
CA ARG A 136 11.36 9.06 -11.96
C ARG A 136 12.86 8.97 -11.73
N ALA A 137 13.57 8.41 -12.70
CA ALA A 137 15.02 8.40 -12.75
C ALA A 137 15.52 9.74 -13.30
N GLN A 138 16.47 10.36 -12.62
CA GLN A 138 17.10 11.62 -13.03
C GLN A 138 18.62 11.52 -12.88
N ASP A 139 19.34 12.53 -13.33
CA ASP A 139 20.81 12.53 -13.41
C ASP A 139 21.51 12.21 -12.05
N ASP A 140 20.87 12.57 -10.94
CA ASP A 140 21.41 12.53 -9.59
C ASP A 140 20.72 11.54 -8.63
N GLY A 141 19.76 10.76 -9.13
CA GLY A 141 19.11 9.71 -8.35
C GLY A 141 17.73 9.32 -8.86
N ILE A 142 17.02 8.55 -8.03
CA ILE A 142 15.69 8.04 -8.33
C ILE A 142 14.70 8.61 -7.32
N TYR A 143 13.64 9.18 -7.86
CA TYR A 143 12.65 9.93 -7.12
C TYR A 143 11.31 9.20 -7.13
N TYR A 144 10.55 9.40 -6.07
CA TYR A 144 9.19 8.89 -5.90
C TYR A 144 8.19 10.03 -5.77
N SER A 145 6.99 9.83 -6.32
CA SER A 145 5.81 10.69 -6.13
C SER A 145 4.53 9.84 -6.20
N ASN A 146 3.47 10.26 -5.51
CA ASN A 146 2.15 9.66 -5.60
C ASN A 146 1.17 10.44 -6.49
N ASP A 147 1.59 11.59 -7.02
CA ASP A 147 0.75 12.53 -7.76
C ASP A 147 1.41 13.09 -9.04
N ASN A 148 2.61 12.62 -9.37
CA ASN A 148 3.45 13.09 -10.49
C ASN A 148 3.81 14.59 -10.40
N SER A 149 3.73 15.20 -9.21
CA SER A 149 4.02 16.62 -8.99
C SER A 149 5.13 16.81 -7.96
N ALA A 150 4.96 16.28 -6.75
CA ALA A 150 5.89 16.44 -5.64
C ALA A 150 6.82 15.23 -5.55
N TYR A 151 8.03 15.36 -6.09
CA TYR A 151 9.03 14.30 -6.13
C TYR A 151 9.98 14.34 -4.94
N LYS A 152 10.16 13.19 -4.29
CA LYS A 152 11.14 12.98 -3.22
C LYS A 152 12.22 12.01 -3.68
N LYS A 153 13.49 12.39 -3.56
CA LYS A 153 14.61 11.49 -3.83
C LYS A 153 14.61 10.34 -2.81
N ILE A 154 14.62 9.11 -3.29
CA ILE A 154 14.64 7.89 -2.46
C ILE A 154 15.98 7.18 -2.58
N TYR A 155 16.53 7.12 -3.80
CA TYR A 155 17.81 6.46 -4.06
C TYR A 155 18.78 7.44 -4.71
N VAL A 156 20.05 7.34 -4.30
CA VAL A 156 21.18 7.85 -5.08
C VAL A 156 21.63 6.69 -5.98
N TRP A 157 22.09 7.00 -7.18
CA TRP A 157 22.70 6.00 -8.06
C TRP A 157 23.88 5.31 -7.37
N SER A 158 24.01 4.00 -7.60
CA SER A 158 25.21 3.25 -7.25
C SER A 158 26.25 3.32 -8.37
#